data_AF-A0A817PHN5-F1
#
_entry.id   AF-A0A817PHN5-F1
#
_cell.length_a   1.000
_cell.length_b   1.000
_cell.length_c   1.000
_cell.angle_alpha   90.00
_cell.angle_beta   90.00
_cell.angle_gamma   90.00
#
_symmetry.space_group_name_H-M   'P 1'
#
loop_
_entity.id
_entity.type
_entity.pdbx_description
1 polymer ?
#
loop_
_entity_poly.entity_id
_entity_poly.type
_entity_poly.pdbx_seq_one_letter_code
_entity_poly.pdbx_strand_id
1 'polypeptide(L)'
;MTSGIALDNFDEADVLHLYANTDMTQFEEMAGTCSNKDNVDEACFTVRSIVIGIVFVISISVLHQWSNFTYSTAYIGPALSILLIFPFGHLWTLVVPHAKPFTQKEHGLVLIMTNISWMYFSVFHYALSAALPLLEYDKLNFANYFFIVLALQFLGLGLA
;
A
#
# COMPACT_ATOMS: atom_id res chain seq x y z
N MET A 1 19.79 -39.14 20.37
CA MET A 1 20.58 -38.95 19.13
C MET A 1 20.43 -37.50 18.70
N THR A 2 21.11 -36.62 19.42
CA THR A 2 21.17 -35.18 19.18
C THR A 2 22.41 -34.95 18.32
N SER A 3 22.24 -34.92 17.00
CA SER A 3 23.32 -34.62 16.07
C SER A 3 23.70 -33.15 16.24
N GLY A 4 24.87 -32.92 16.83
CA GLY A 4 25.51 -31.62 16.92
C GLY A 4 25.74 -31.07 15.52
N ILE A 5 24.99 -30.02 15.18
CA ILE A 5 25.36 -29.10 14.10
C ILE A 5 26.49 -28.27 14.69
N ALA A 6 27.69 -28.51 14.18
CA ALA A 6 28.93 -27.91 14.66
C ALA A 6 28.88 -26.38 14.52
N LEU A 7 28.77 -25.70 15.66
CA LEU A 7 29.00 -24.26 15.81
C LEU A 7 30.51 -23.93 15.96
N ASP A 8 31.39 -24.88 15.67
CA ASP A 8 32.81 -24.85 16.03
C ASP A 8 33.71 -24.26 14.93
N ASN A 9 33.12 -23.83 13.80
CA ASN A 9 33.85 -23.35 12.61
C ASN A 9 33.56 -21.88 12.25
N PHE A 10 32.85 -21.13 13.08
CA PHE A 10 32.68 -19.70 12.86
C PHE A 10 33.69 -18.96 13.73
N ASP A 11 34.70 -18.35 13.10
CA ASP A 11 35.63 -17.45 13.77
C ASP A 11 34.83 -16.33 14.45
N GLU A 12 35.13 -16.01 15.71
CA GLU A 12 34.37 -15.01 16.49
C GLU A 12 34.37 -13.64 15.79
N ALA A 13 35.40 -13.37 14.98
CA ALA A 13 35.48 -12.23 14.07
C ALA A 13 34.45 -12.29 12.92
N ASP A 14 34.21 -13.45 12.31
CA ASP A 14 33.20 -13.64 11.25
C ASP A 14 31.78 -13.43 11.77
N VAL A 15 31.50 -13.90 13.00
CA VAL A 15 30.23 -13.62 13.66
C VAL A 15 30.12 -12.14 14.03
N LEU A 16 31.23 -11.52 14.44
CA LEU A 16 31.27 -10.08 14.73
C LEU A 16 31.06 -9.23 13.47
N HIS A 17 31.52 -9.64 12.28
CA HIS A 17 31.22 -8.96 11.01
C HIS A 17 29.73 -9.06 10.64
N LEU A 18 29.08 -10.17 10.98
CA LEU A 18 27.64 -10.38 10.82
C LEU A 18 26.81 -9.46 11.75
N TYR A 19 27.33 -9.14 12.95
CA TYR A 19 26.66 -8.27 13.92
C TYR A 19 27.11 -6.80 13.90
N ALA A 20 28.30 -6.49 13.36
CA ALA A 20 28.84 -5.13 13.32
C ALA A 20 28.24 -4.26 12.20
N ASN A 21 27.62 -4.89 11.21
CA ASN A 21 26.95 -4.23 10.09
C ASN A 21 25.50 -4.73 9.99
N THR A 22 24.69 -4.54 11.04
CA THR A 22 23.24 -4.82 10.97
C THR A 22 22.51 -4.03 9.87
N ASP A 23 23.13 -2.99 9.33
CA ASP A 23 22.63 -2.18 8.22
C ASP A 23 22.96 -2.76 6.83
N MET A 24 23.72 -3.85 6.75
CA MET A 24 24.15 -4.44 5.47
C MET A 24 23.44 -5.76 5.18
N THR A 25 23.10 -6.00 3.91
CA THR A 25 22.53 -7.29 3.48
C THR A 25 23.49 -8.45 3.77
N GLN A 26 22.94 -9.57 4.26
CA GLN A 26 23.71 -10.80 4.55
C GLN A 26 24.24 -11.49 3.28
N PHE A 27 23.74 -11.10 2.10
CA PHE A 27 24.09 -11.65 0.80
C PHE A 27 25.02 -10.68 0.05
N GLU A 28 26.22 -11.11 -0.31
CA GLU A 28 27.23 -10.24 -0.94
C GLU A 28 26.81 -9.81 -2.35
N GLU A 29 26.07 -10.66 -3.07
CA GLU A 29 25.47 -10.31 -4.36
C GLU A 29 24.45 -9.17 -4.27
N MET A 30 23.77 -9.02 -3.12
CA MET A 30 22.82 -7.93 -2.88
C MET A 30 23.54 -6.66 -2.43
N ALA A 31 24.63 -6.80 -1.65
CA ALA A 31 25.45 -5.70 -1.18
C ALA A 31 26.15 -4.94 -2.32
N GLY A 32 26.49 -5.64 -3.41
CA GLY A 32 27.05 -5.04 -4.62
C GLY A 32 26.02 -4.45 -5.59
N THR A 33 24.76 -4.88 -5.51
CA THR A 33 23.71 -4.51 -6.47
C THR A 33 22.82 -3.36 -5.98
N CYS A 34 22.57 -3.30 -4.68
CA CYS A 34 21.77 -2.26 -4.05
C CYS A 34 22.62 -1.49 -3.05
N SER A 35 22.55 -0.15 -3.08
CA SER A 35 23.18 0.64 -2.02
C SER A 35 22.45 0.39 -0.70
N ASN A 36 23.17 -0.07 0.33
CA ASN A 36 22.59 -0.27 1.68
C ASN A 36 22.17 1.04 2.36
N LYS A 37 22.75 2.17 1.94
CA LYS A 37 22.47 3.46 2.55
C LYS A 37 21.51 4.27 1.69
N ASP A 38 20.41 4.67 2.30
CA ASP A 38 19.45 5.57 1.66
C ASP A 38 20.09 6.96 1.42
N ASN A 39 19.77 7.56 0.27
CA ASN A 39 20.22 8.91 -0.08
C ASN A 39 19.29 9.95 0.55
N VAL A 40 19.76 10.65 1.59
CA VAL A 40 18.96 11.61 2.37
C VAL A 40 18.53 12.83 1.54
N ASP A 41 19.27 13.17 0.48
CA ASP A 41 19.01 14.37 -0.33
C ASP A 41 17.91 14.16 -1.39
N GLU A 42 17.48 12.90 -1.60
CA GLU A 42 16.42 12.59 -2.55
C GLU A 42 15.05 12.98 -2.02
N ALA A 43 14.29 13.74 -2.81
CA ALA A 43 12.97 14.20 -2.43
C ALA A 43 11.96 13.03 -2.42
N CYS A 44 11.18 12.94 -1.33
CA CYS A 44 10.11 11.96 -1.14
C CYS A 44 8.72 12.60 -1.23
N PHE A 45 8.52 13.71 -0.52
CA PHE A 45 7.25 14.42 -0.45
C PHE A 45 7.26 15.65 -1.37
N THR A 46 6.89 15.45 -2.63
CA THR A 46 6.80 16.54 -3.61
C THR A 46 5.36 16.75 -4.05
N VAL A 47 5.07 17.93 -4.60
CA VAL A 47 3.73 18.25 -5.14
C VAL A 47 3.35 17.23 -6.23
N ARG A 48 4.32 16.76 -7.02
CA ARG A 48 4.11 15.72 -8.03
C ARG A 48 3.59 14.42 -7.41
N SER A 49 4.26 13.89 -6.38
CA SER A 49 3.85 12.62 -5.77
C SER A 49 2.46 12.72 -5.13
N ILE A 50 2.11 13.87 -4.55
CA ILE A 50 0.76 14.11 -4.01
C ILE A 50 -0.28 14.14 -5.13
N VAL A 51 -0.05 14.89 -6.21
CA VAL A 51 -1.01 15.00 -7.31
C VAL A 51 -1.23 13.65 -7.99
N ILE A 52 -0.15 12.95 -8.34
CA ILE A 52 -0.25 11.61 -8.94
C ILE A 52 -0.93 10.64 -7.98
N GLY A 53 -0.56 10.66 -6.69
CA GLY A 53 -1.18 9.85 -5.65
C GLY A 53 -2.69 10.07 -5.54
N ILE A 54 -3.15 11.32 -5.45
CA ILE A 54 -4.58 11.64 -5.37
C ILE A 54 -5.33 11.19 -6.62
N VAL A 55 -4.77 11.43 -7.81
CA VAL A 55 -5.40 11.01 -9.07
C VAL A 55 -5.56 9.50 -9.12
N PHE A 56 -4.53 8.74 -8.73
CA PHE A 56 -4.59 7.28 -8.70
C PHE A 56 -5.56 6.75 -7.66
N VAL A 57 -5.55 7.33 -6.45
CA VAL A 57 -6.47 6.94 -5.38
C VAL A 57 -7.92 7.11 -5.82
N ILE A 58 -8.28 8.30 -6.33
CA ILE A 58 -9.65 8.56 -6.79
C ILE A 58 -10.01 7.61 -7.94
N SER A 59 -9.14 7.45 -8.92
CA SER A 59 -9.42 6.64 -10.11
C SER A 59 -9.62 5.16 -9.76
N ILE A 60 -8.74 4.59 -8.94
CA ILE A 60 -8.81 3.19 -8.53
C ILE A 60 -9.98 2.95 -7.58
N SER A 61 -10.23 3.86 -6.62
CA SER A 61 -11.42 3.78 -5.76
C SER A 61 -12.72 3.80 -6.56
N VAL A 62 -12.83 4.65 -7.58
CA VAL A 62 -14.02 4.69 -8.44
C VAL A 62 -14.17 3.39 -9.23
N LEU A 63 -13.08 2.82 -9.76
CA LEU A 63 -13.14 1.56 -10.49
C LEU A 63 -13.53 0.37 -9.61
N HIS A 64 -12.95 0.28 -8.41
CA HIS A 64 -13.33 -0.72 -7.41
C HIS A 64 -14.78 -0.53 -6.96
N GLN A 65 -15.23 0.70 -6.81
CA GLN A 65 -16.60 0.98 -6.45
C GLN A 65 -17.58 0.62 -7.57
N TRP A 66 -17.23 0.94 -8.81
CA TRP A 66 -18.04 0.62 -9.99
C TRP A 66 -18.18 -0.88 -10.20
N SER A 67 -17.13 -1.65 -9.88
CA SER A 67 -17.13 -3.11 -10.01
C SER A 67 -18.09 -3.81 -9.05
N ASN A 68 -18.54 -3.15 -7.96
CA ASN A 68 -19.62 -3.65 -7.11
C ASN A 68 -20.99 -3.69 -7.80
N PHE A 69 -21.22 -2.85 -8.82
CA PHE A 69 -22.50 -2.80 -9.53
C PHE A 69 -22.57 -3.76 -10.73
N THR A 70 -21.45 -4.43 -11.06
CA THR A 70 -21.35 -5.30 -12.23
C THR A 70 -21.10 -6.75 -11.80
N TYR A 71 -21.64 -7.73 -12.54
CA TYR A 71 -21.42 -9.16 -12.27
C TYR A 71 -19.96 -9.63 -12.41
N SER A 72 -19.12 -8.88 -13.13
CA SER A 72 -17.70 -9.17 -13.28
C SER A 72 -16.89 -8.15 -12.48
N THR A 73 -16.27 -8.60 -11.40
CA THR A 73 -15.51 -7.70 -10.54
C THR A 73 -14.08 -7.58 -11.05
N ALA A 74 -13.81 -6.50 -11.80
CA ALA A 74 -12.46 -6.12 -12.17
C ALA A 74 -11.73 -5.54 -10.96
N TYR A 75 -10.68 -6.21 -10.51
CA TYR A 75 -9.89 -5.83 -9.34
C TYR A 75 -8.47 -5.42 -9.77
N ILE A 76 -8.14 -4.16 -9.51
CA ILE A 76 -6.77 -3.65 -9.68
C ILE A 76 -5.99 -3.96 -8.39
N GLY A 77 -5.04 -4.89 -8.49
CA GLY A 77 -4.17 -5.24 -7.37
C GLY A 77 -2.94 -4.33 -7.21
N PRO A 78 -2.17 -4.51 -6.12
CA PRO A 78 -0.96 -3.74 -5.85
C PRO A 78 0.12 -3.88 -6.94
N ALA A 79 0.23 -5.08 -7.52
CA ALA A 79 1.20 -5.39 -8.57
C ALA A 79 0.93 -4.65 -9.90
N LEU A 80 -0.34 -4.38 -10.21
CA LEU A 80 -0.68 -3.56 -11.37
C LEU A 80 -0.46 -2.07 -11.05
N SER A 81 -0.75 -1.67 -9.81
CA SER A 81 -0.54 -0.30 -9.34
C SER A 81 0.94 0.11 -9.42
N ILE A 82 1.85 -0.74 -8.92
CA ILE A 82 3.30 -0.45 -8.96
C ILE A 82 3.81 -0.28 -10.40
N LEU A 83 3.28 -1.08 -11.35
CA LEU A 83 3.61 -0.99 -12.77
C LEU A 83 3.06 0.29 -13.41
N LEU A 84 1.86 0.71 -13.04
CA LEU A 84 1.18 1.85 -13.65
C LEU A 84 1.71 3.20 -13.12
N ILE A 85 2.17 3.27 -11.87
CA ILE A 85 2.68 4.53 -11.31
C ILE A 85 3.98 4.98 -11.99
N PHE A 86 4.88 4.05 -12.33
CA PHE A 86 6.17 4.38 -12.95
C PHE A 86 6.04 5.18 -14.28
N PRO A 87 5.29 4.72 -15.30
CA PRO A 87 5.13 5.47 -16.54
C PRO A 87 4.41 6.80 -16.34
N PHE A 88 3.50 6.92 -15.37
CA PHE A 88 2.84 8.19 -15.06
C PHE A 88 3.79 9.19 -14.39
N GLY A 89 4.65 8.72 -13.48
CA GLY A 89 5.71 9.53 -12.88
C GLY A 89 6.71 10.02 -13.93
N HIS A 90 7.06 9.17 -14.90
CA HIS A 90 7.89 9.55 -16.04
C HIS A 90 7.18 10.53 -16.98
N LEU A 91 5.91 10.29 -17.30
CA LEU A 91 5.11 11.17 -18.16
C LEU A 91 5.00 12.59 -17.58
N TRP A 92 4.92 12.73 -16.25
CA TRP A 92 4.96 14.03 -15.59
C TRP A 92 6.23 14.82 -15.93
N THR A 93 7.38 14.15 -16.04
CA THR A 93 8.64 14.82 -16.40
C THR A 93 8.66 15.33 -17.84
N LEU A 94 7.82 14.77 -18.72
CA LEU A 94 7.64 15.25 -20.09
C LEU A 94 6.68 16.44 -20.16
N VAL A 95 5.69 16.49 -19.27
CA VAL A 95 4.67 17.56 -19.25
C VAL A 95 5.15 18.81 -18.51
N VAL A 96 5.89 18.65 -17.42
CA VAL A 96 6.36 19.78 -16.59
C VAL A 96 7.81 20.14 -16.92
N PRO A 97 8.08 21.33 -17.50
CA PRO A 97 9.44 21.73 -17.83
C PRO A 97 10.29 21.89 -16.56
N HIS A 98 11.53 21.41 -16.61
CA HIS A 98 12.50 21.37 -15.50
C HIS A 98 12.15 20.44 -14.33
N ALA A 99 11.18 19.53 -14.50
CA ALA A 99 10.95 18.50 -13.50
C ALA A 99 12.14 17.54 -13.39
N LYS A 100 12.60 17.29 -12.16
CA LYS A 100 13.61 16.26 -11.87
C LYS A 100 13.05 14.87 -12.22
N PRO A 101 13.91 13.86 -12.50
CA PRO A 101 13.49 12.48 -12.68
C PRO A 101 12.60 11.98 -11.53
N PHE A 102 11.73 11.03 -11.82
CA PHE A 102 10.88 10.40 -10.80
C PHE A 102 11.72 9.50 -9.90
N THR A 103 11.69 9.78 -8.60
CA THR A 103 12.54 9.13 -7.59
C THR A 103 11.89 7.85 -7.08
N GLN A 104 12.70 6.91 -6.57
CA GLN A 104 12.16 5.67 -5.99
C GLN A 104 11.31 5.97 -4.74
N LYS A 105 11.65 7.01 -3.99
CA LYS A 105 10.91 7.47 -2.80
C LYS A 105 9.53 8.01 -3.14
N GLU A 106 9.42 8.84 -4.17
CA GLU A 106 8.13 9.34 -4.64
C GLU A 106 7.26 8.21 -5.18
N HIS A 107 7.86 7.26 -5.92
CA HIS A 107 7.15 6.06 -6.38
C HIS A 107 6.59 5.24 -5.23
N GLY A 108 7.41 4.99 -4.19
CA GLY A 108 6.98 4.31 -2.97
C GLY A 108 5.85 5.05 -2.24
N LEU A 109 5.93 6.37 -2.12
CA LEU A 109 4.88 7.17 -1.49
C LEU A 109 3.55 7.05 -2.24
N VAL A 110 3.57 7.19 -3.57
CA VAL A 110 2.37 7.05 -4.41
C VAL A 110 1.81 5.63 -4.33
N LEU A 111 2.67 4.62 -4.24
CA LEU A 111 2.26 3.22 -4.07
C LEU A 111 1.51 3.03 -2.74
N ILE A 112 2.01 3.59 -1.64
CA ILE A 112 1.34 3.51 -0.34
C ILE A 112 -0.03 4.19 -0.42
N MET A 113 -0.10 5.40 -0.97
CA MET A 113 -1.38 6.11 -1.15
C MET A 113 -2.37 5.27 -1.97
N THR A 114 -1.91 4.69 -3.07
CA THR A 114 -2.76 3.89 -3.98
C THR A 114 -3.30 2.64 -3.30
N ASN A 115 -2.50 1.96 -2.48
CA ASN A 115 -2.93 0.74 -1.76
C ASN A 115 -4.09 1.00 -0.78
N ILE A 116 -4.23 2.22 -0.26
CA ILE A 116 -5.34 2.59 0.61
C ILE A 116 -6.69 2.40 -0.11
N SER A 117 -6.73 2.69 -1.42
CA SER A 117 -7.92 2.52 -2.26
C SER A 117 -8.47 1.09 -2.26
N TRP A 118 -7.57 0.09 -2.19
CA TRP A 118 -7.93 -1.32 -2.15
C TRP A 118 -8.55 -1.70 -0.79
N MET A 119 -7.98 -1.21 0.31
CA MET A 119 -8.40 -1.58 1.65
C MET A 119 -9.86 -1.21 1.95
N TYR A 120 -10.34 -0.09 1.40
CA TYR A 120 -11.69 0.42 1.66
C TYR A 120 -12.79 -0.11 0.72
N PHE A 121 -12.46 -0.99 -0.23
CA PHE A 121 -13.46 -1.58 -1.12
C PHE A 121 -14.55 -2.37 -0.36
N SER A 122 -14.16 -3.10 0.68
CA SER A 122 -15.08 -3.95 1.47
C SER A 122 -16.14 -3.15 2.23
N VAL A 123 -15.83 -1.90 2.56
CA VAL A 123 -16.68 -1.02 3.37
C VAL A 123 -17.98 -0.70 2.66
N PHE A 124 -17.88 -0.24 1.42
CA PHE A 124 -19.05 0.10 0.63
C PHE A 124 -19.88 -1.13 0.32
N HIS A 125 -19.23 -2.25 -0.03
CA HIS A 125 -19.91 -3.50 -0.31
C HIS A 125 -20.76 -3.94 0.89
N TYR A 126 -20.19 -3.97 2.09
CA TYR A 126 -20.91 -4.34 3.31
C TYR A 126 -22.09 -3.40 3.61
N ALA A 127 -21.88 -2.08 3.47
CA ALA A 127 -22.95 -1.10 3.69
C ALA A 127 -24.12 -1.32 2.72
N LEU A 128 -23.85 -1.64 1.45
CA LEU A 128 -24.90 -1.82 0.45
C LEU A 128 -25.57 -3.21 0.55
N SER A 129 -24.79 -4.28 0.72
CA SER A 129 -25.29 -5.66 0.64
C SER A 129 -25.83 -6.21 1.95
N ALA A 130 -25.27 -5.78 3.10
CA ALA A 130 -25.70 -6.28 4.40
C ALA A 130 -26.62 -5.29 5.13
N ALA A 131 -26.32 -3.99 5.12
CA ALA A 131 -27.07 -3.04 5.94
C ALA A 131 -28.42 -2.62 5.31
N LEU A 132 -28.48 -2.36 4.00
CA LEU A 132 -29.72 -1.93 3.35
C LEU A 132 -30.86 -2.97 3.44
N PRO A 133 -30.65 -4.27 3.13
CA PRO A 133 -31.71 -5.25 3.25
C PRO A 133 -32.16 -5.45 4.71
N LEU A 134 -31.24 -5.34 5.67
CA LEU A 134 -31.55 -5.46 7.10
C LEU A 134 -32.50 -4.34 7.58
N LEU A 135 -32.31 -3.13 7.05
CA LEU A 135 -33.14 -1.97 7.36
C LEU A 135 -34.52 -2.03 6.70
N GLU A 136 -34.64 -2.71 5.55
CA GLU A 136 -35.87 -2.82 4.77
C GLU A 136 -36.75 -4.00 5.20
N TYR A 137 -36.15 -5.15 5.56
CA TYR A 137 -36.89 -6.38 5.87
C TYR A 137 -37.35 -6.50 7.32
N ASP A 138 -36.64 -5.90 8.28
CA ASP A 138 -36.90 -6.13 9.70
C ASP A 138 -37.47 -4.88 10.39
N LYS A 139 -38.46 -5.06 11.26
CA LYS A 139 -39.00 -3.97 12.09
C LYS A 139 -38.07 -3.75 13.28
N LEU A 140 -36.98 -3.05 13.02
CA LEU A 140 -35.94 -2.82 14.01
C LEU A 140 -36.39 -1.78 15.06
N ASN A 141 -35.93 -1.96 16.30
CA ASN A 141 -36.09 -0.96 17.35
C ASN A 141 -35.15 0.22 17.11
N PHE A 142 -35.47 1.39 17.69
CA PHE A 142 -34.62 2.60 17.60
C PHE A 142 -33.15 2.33 17.92
N ALA A 143 -32.87 1.54 18.98
CA ALA A 143 -31.51 1.20 19.37
C ALA A 143 -30.74 0.46 18.26
N ASN A 144 -31.39 -0.44 17.53
CA ASN A 144 -30.77 -1.18 16.43
C ASN A 144 -30.43 -0.25 15.26
N TYR A 145 -31.35 0.66 14.90
CA TYR A 145 -31.08 1.68 13.88
C TYR A 145 -29.89 2.58 14.28
N PHE A 146 -29.83 3.00 15.55
CA PHE A 146 -28.73 3.81 16.06
C PHE A 146 -27.38 3.10 15.98
N PHE A 147 -27.31 1.82 16.37
CA PHE A 147 -26.05 1.04 16.30
C PHE A 147 -25.63 0.73 14.86
N ILE A 148 -26.56 0.46 13.95
CA ILE A 148 -26.24 0.26 12.52
C ILE A 148 -25.68 1.54 11.89
N VAL A 149 -26.27 2.70 12.19
CA VAL A 149 -25.76 3.99 11.71
C VAL A 149 -24.37 4.27 12.28
N LEU A 150 -24.14 4.04 13.57
CA LEU A 150 -22.82 4.17 14.18
C LEU A 150 -21.79 3.25 13.53
N ALA A 151 -22.14 1.99 13.29
CA ALA A 151 -21.26 1.03 12.64
C ALA A 151 -20.89 1.48 11.21
N LEU A 152 -21.85 1.98 10.42
CA LEU A 152 -21.58 2.54 9.09
C LEU A 152 -20.64 3.76 9.15
N GLN A 153 -20.79 4.64 10.14
CA GLN A 153 -19.92 5.81 10.28
C GLN A 153 -18.50 5.43 10.69
N PHE A 154 -18.34 4.48 11.62
CA PHE A 154 -17.01 3.96 11.98
C PHE A 154 -16.34 3.26 10.79
N LEU A 155 -17.11 2.52 9.98
CA LEU A 155 -16.65 1.95 8.73
C LEU A 155 -16.17 3.01 7.73
N GLY A 156 -16.95 4.09 7.56
CA GLY A 156 -16.61 5.19 6.66
C GLY A 156 -15.38 6.00 7.09
N LEU A 157 -15.14 6.12 8.40
CA LEU A 157 -13.94 6.77 8.97
C LEU A 157 -12.72 5.84 9.02
N GLY A 158 -12.87 4.55 8.69
CA GLY A 158 -11.81 3.56 8.81
C GLY A 158 -11.38 3.26 10.25
N LEU A 159 -12.29 3.44 11.21
CA LEU A 159 -12.10 3.13 12.63
C LEU A 159 -12.66 1.74 13.02
N ALA A 160 -13.33 1.07 12.08
CA ALA A 160 -13.92 -0.26 12.24
C ALA A 160 -13.00 -1.36 11.72
#